data_AF-A0A438FZ53-F1
#
_entry.id   AF-A0A438FZ53-F1
#
_cell.length_a   1.000
_cell.length_b   1.000
_cell.length_c   1.000
_cell.angle_alpha   90.00
_cell.angle_beta   90.00
_cell.angle_gamma   90.00
#
_symmetry.space_group_name_H-M   'P 1'
#
loop_
_entity.id
_entity.type
_entity.pdbx_description
1 polymer ?
#
loop_
_entity_poly.entity_id
_entity_poly.type
_entity_poly.pdbx_seq_one_letter_code
_entity_poly.pdbx_strand_id
1 'polypeptide(L)'
;MCDSVNEVIQVEIVGNDGHELTDNEIEFTRLKSLTLHHLPNLKSFCSSTRYVFKFPSLETMHVRECHGMEFFYKGVLDTPRLKSVRYHFFEECWQDDLNTTIRKKFMEQARYEWNAKLLKS
;
A
#
# COMPACT_ATOMS: atom_id res chain seq x y z
N MET A 1 11.38 -16.81 2.16
CA MET A 1 10.05 -16.24 2.45
C MET A 1 10.27 -15.14 3.48
N CYS A 2 9.83 -13.92 3.19
CA CYS A 2 10.02 -12.77 4.08
C CYS A 2 8.78 -12.65 4.95
N ASP A 3 8.77 -13.38 6.06
CA ASP A 3 7.57 -13.51 6.90
C ASP A 3 7.48 -12.42 7.99
N SER A 4 8.44 -11.48 8.02
CA SER A 4 8.59 -10.55 9.15
C SER A 4 8.22 -9.09 8.86
N VAL A 5 7.97 -8.72 7.59
CA VAL A 5 7.72 -7.32 7.23
C VAL A 5 6.23 -6.99 7.36
N ASN A 6 5.90 -6.18 8.36
CA ASN A 6 4.55 -5.66 8.58
C ASN A 6 4.33 -4.28 7.93
N GLU A 7 5.41 -3.50 7.78
CA GLU A 7 5.46 -2.15 7.21
C GLU A 7 6.75 -1.98 6.40
N VAL A 8 6.69 -1.22 5.29
CA VAL A 8 7.87 -1.00 4.42
C VAL A 8 8.74 0.14 4.95
N ILE A 9 8.14 1.17 5.52
CA ILE A 9 8.85 2.30 6.14
C ILE A 9 8.51 2.31 7.62
N GLN A 10 9.54 2.11 8.45
CA GLN A 10 9.46 2.27 9.89
C GLN A 10 9.96 3.66 10.27
N VAL A 11 9.17 4.40 11.05
CA VAL A 11 9.53 5.72 11.55
C VAL A 11 9.80 5.64 13.04
N GLU A 12 10.99 6.07 13.47
CA GLU A 12 11.28 6.31 14.88
C GLU A 12 10.90 7.75 15.23
N ILE A 13 9.99 7.91 16.19
CA ILE A 13 9.62 9.22 16.72
C ILE A 13 10.66 9.60 17.77
N VAL A 14 11.68 10.36 17.37
CA VAL A 14 12.56 11.05 18.32
C VAL A 14 11.81 12.30 18.79
N GLY A 15 11.57 12.42 20.10
CA GLY A 15 10.78 13.52 20.65
C GLY A 15 11.37 14.87 20.25
N ASN A 16 10.63 15.61 19.42
CA ASN A 16 10.72 17.06 19.34
C ASN A 16 9.29 17.60 19.44
N ASP A 17 9.06 18.18 20.60
CA ASP A 17 7.88 18.82 21.11
C ASP A 17 7.55 20.06 20.25
N GLY A 18 6.52 19.95 19.41
CA GLY A 18 5.80 21.13 18.92
C GLY A 18 5.81 21.42 17.42
N HIS A 19 6.44 20.62 16.56
CA HIS A 19 6.33 20.86 15.11
C HIS A 19 5.08 20.20 14.51
N GLU A 20 4.29 21.04 13.83
CA GLU A 20 3.02 20.71 13.19
C GLU A 20 3.12 19.51 12.24
N LEU A 21 2.01 18.78 12.19
CA LEU A 21 1.79 17.46 11.58
C LEU A 21 1.95 17.42 10.04
N THR A 22 2.58 18.41 9.42
CA THR A 22 2.48 18.69 7.97
C THR A 22 3.80 18.84 7.22
N ASP A 23 4.94 18.99 7.90
CA ASP A 23 6.20 19.35 7.22
C ASP A 23 7.10 18.16 6.84
N ASN A 24 6.73 16.94 7.23
CA ASN A 24 7.55 15.77 6.94
C ASN A 24 7.16 15.15 5.60
N GLU A 25 7.76 15.65 4.52
CA GLU A 25 7.59 15.10 3.18
C GLU A 25 8.65 14.04 2.88
N ILE A 26 8.23 12.92 2.30
CA ILE A 26 9.13 11.89 1.77
C ILE A 26 8.83 11.75 0.28
N GLU A 27 9.84 12.08 -0.54
CA GLU A 27 9.69 12.11 -1.98
C GLU A 27 10.58 11.06 -2.69
N PHE A 28 9.95 10.25 -3.55
CA PHE A 28 10.61 9.28 -4.40
C PHE A 28 10.65 9.77 -5.85
N THR A 29 11.47 10.79 -6.11
CA THR A 29 11.48 11.55 -7.38
C THR A 29 11.69 10.72 -8.64
N ARG A 30 12.46 9.63 -8.55
CA ARG A 30 12.86 8.79 -9.71
C ARG A 30 12.17 7.43 -9.76
N LEU A 31 11.35 7.09 -8.76
CA LEU A 31 10.71 5.79 -8.70
C LEU A 31 9.59 5.71 -9.74
N LYS A 32 9.80 4.93 -10.80
CA LYS A 32 8.80 4.72 -11.86
C LYS A 32 7.88 3.53 -11.63
N SER A 33 8.40 2.50 -10.96
CA SER A 33 7.66 1.28 -10.68
C SER A 33 7.92 0.82 -9.25
N LEU A 34 6.87 0.48 -8.53
CA LEU A 34 6.93 -0.09 -7.18
C LEU A 34 6.31 -1.49 -7.20
N THR A 35 7.06 -2.49 -6.75
CA THR A 35 6.54 -3.87 -6.61
C THR A 35 6.71 -4.33 -5.17
N LEU A 36 5.58 -4.70 -4.56
CA LEU A 36 5.51 -5.41 -3.29
C LEU A 36 5.15 -6.86 -3.61
N HIS A 37 6.02 -7.80 -3.23
CA HIS A 37 5.91 -9.19 -3.63
C HIS A 37 6.13 -10.14 -2.46
N HIS A 38 5.18 -11.04 -2.24
CA HIS A 38 5.27 -12.13 -1.26
C HIS A 38 5.55 -11.63 0.16
N LEU A 39 4.71 -10.68 0.62
CA LEU A 39 4.75 -10.11 1.96
C LEU A 39 3.42 -10.40 2.67
N PRO A 40 3.22 -11.62 3.18
CA PRO A 40 1.91 -12.07 3.66
C PRO A 40 1.42 -11.28 4.89
N ASN A 41 2.34 -10.77 5.71
CA ASN A 41 2.05 -10.03 6.93
C ASN A 41 2.06 -8.50 6.74
N LEU A 42 2.36 -8.01 5.54
CA LEU A 42 2.38 -6.58 5.25
C LEU A 42 0.96 -6.03 5.34
N LYS A 43 0.70 -5.14 6.30
CA LYS A 43 -0.61 -4.51 6.49
C LYS A 43 -0.75 -3.20 5.72
N SER A 44 0.34 -2.44 5.66
CA SER A 44 0.41 -1.15 5.00
C SER A 44 1.85 -0.77 4.66
N PHE A 45 2.04 0.20 3.76
CA PHE A 45 3.36 0.73 3.43
C PHE A 45 4.00 1.48 4.60
N CYS A 46 3.20 2.24 5.34
CA CYS A 46 3.59 2.99 6.53
C CYS A 46 2.36 3.19 7.44
N SER A 47 2.50 2.96 8.74
CA SER A 47 1.42 3.17 9.72
C SER A 47 1.31 4.62 10.21
N SER A 48 2.40 5.39 10.20
CA SER A 48 2.43 6.78 10.66
C SER A 48 1.75 7.70 9.67
N THR A 49 0.68 8.39 10.05
CA THR A 49 -0.03 9.34 9.17
C THR A 49 0.62 10.73 9.09
N ARG A 50 1.79 10.92 9.71
CA ARG A 50 2.44 12.24 9.85
C ARG A 50 3.21 12.69 8.61
N TYR A 51 3.32 11.83 7.60
CA TYR A 51 4.12 12.09 6.41
C TYR A 51 3.25 12.37 5.20
N VAL A 52 3.74 13.21 4.31
CA VAL A 52 3.25 13.29 2.93
C VAL A 52 4.18 12.48 2.07
N PHE A 53 3.68 11.43 1.42
CA PHE A 53 4.49 10.67 0.45
C PHE A 53 4.24 11.20 -0.96
N LYS A 54 5.31 11.62 -1.62
CA LYS A 54 5.29 12.10 -3.01
C LYS A 54 5.98 11.09 -3.92
N PHE A 55 5.28 10.70 -4.98
CA PHE A 55 5.74 9.78 -6.02
C PHE A 55 5.56 10.41 -7.40
N PRO A 56 6.27 11.52 -7.71
CA PRO A 56 6.00 12.33 -8.90
C PRO A 56 6.29 11.59 -10.22
N SER A 57 7.08 10.51 -10.19
CA SER A 57 7.43 9.72 -11.37
C SER A 57 6.81 8.33 -11.40
N LEU A 58 6.04 7.94 -10.38
CA LEU A 58 5.52 6.58 -10.28
C LEU A 58 4.40 6.37 -11.30
N GLU A 59 4.61 5.41 -12.20
CA GLU A 59 3.67 5.09 -13.28
C GLU A 59 2.93 3.77 -13.01
N THR A 60 3.61 2.79 -12.41
CA THR A 60 3.06 1.45 -12.18
C THR A 60 3.30 0.96 -10.76
N MET A 61 2.28 0.34 -10.16
CA MET A 61 2.40 -0.35 -8.89
C MET A 61 1.88 -1.78 -8.99
N HIS A 62 2.63 -2.71 -8.40
CA HIS A 62 2.28 -4.12 -8.30
C HIS A 62 2.27 -4.55 -6.84
N VAL A 63 1.16 -5.13 -6.38
CA VAL A 63 1.04 -5.77 -5.07
C VAL A 63 0.71 -7.22 -5.34
N ARG A 64 1.64 -8.14 -5.08
CA ARG A 64 1.51 -9.56 -5.42
C ARG A 64 1.74 -10.40 -4.18
N GLU A 65 0.81 -11.30 -3.88
CA GLU A 65 0.93 -12.22 -2.75
C GLU A 65 1.13 -11.50 -1.40
N CYS A 66 0.51 -10.33 -1.23
CA CYS A 66 0.51 -9.54 0.00
C CYS A 66 -0.88 -9.59 0.66
N HIS A 67 -1.30 -10.77 1.09
CA HIS A 67 -2.68 -11.04 1.52
C HIS A 67 -3.14 -10.23 2.73
N GLY A 68 -2.22 -9.78 3.59
CA GLY A 68 -2.54 -8.95 4.74
C GLY A 68 -2.72 -7.46 4.44
N MET A 69 -2.48 -7.01 3.21
CA MET A 69 -2.39 -5.58 2.90
C MET A 69 -3.77 -4.98 2.64
N GLU A 70 -4.29 -4.24 3.63
CA GLU A 70 -5.63 -3.64 3.60
C GLU A 70 -5.66 -2.26 2.93
N PHE A 71 -4.57 -1.49 3.04
CA PHE A 71 -4.41 -0.15 2.47
C PHE A 71 -2.93 0.12 2.16
N PHE A 72 -2.63 1.06 1.25
CA PHE A 72 -1.24 1.47 1.03
C PHE A 72 -0.77 2.37 2.16
N TYR A 73 -1.45 3.49 2.37
CA TYR A 73 -1.04 4.50 3.34
C TYR A 73 -2.24 5.34 3.78
N LYS A 74 -2.39 5.60 5.07
CA LYS A 74 -3.55 6.36 5.58
C LYS A 74 -3.38 7.88 5.59
N GLY A 75 -2.15 8.39 5.42
CA GLY A 75 -1.91 9.82 5.30
C GLY A 75 -2.04 10.31 3.86
N VAL A 76 -1.42 11.46 3.57
CA VAL A 76 -1.48 12.09 2.25
C VAL A 76 -0.53 11.41 1.27
N LEU A 77 -1.08 11.04 0.10
CA LEU A 77 -0.35 10.49 -1.03
C LEU A 77 -0.47 11.44 -2.22
N ASP A 78 0.66 11.78 -2.82
CA ASP A 78 0.71 12.45 -4.11
C ASP A 78 1.34 11.52 -5.15
N THR A 79 0.54 11.13 -6.14
CA THR A 79 0.90 10.12 -7.17
C THR A 79 0.44 10.59 -8.56
N PRO A 80 0.89 11.77 -9.04
CA PRO A 80 0.26 12.48 -10.16
C PRO A 80 0.42 11.78 -11.51
N ARG A 81 1.28 10.76 -11.60
CA ARG A 81 1.57 10.01 -12.83
C ARG A 81 1.20 8.53 -12.74
N LEU A 82 0.56 8.10 -11.66
CA LEU A 82 0.19 6.70 -11.46
C LEU A 82 -0.92 6.33 -12.44
N LYS A 83 -0.63 5.36 -13.32
CA LYS A 83 -1.55 4.94 -14.40
C LYS A 83 -2.12 3.55 -14.17
N SER A 84 -1.37 2.70 -13.48
CA SER A 84 -1.75 1.30 -13.30
C SER A 84 -1.39 0.81 -11.90
N VAL A 85 -2.37 0.21 -11.24
CA VAL A 85 -2.20 -0.58 -10.02
C VAL A 85 -2.71 -1.99 -10.29
N ARG A 86 -1.83 -2.97 -10.11
CA ARG A 86 -2.17 -4.39 -10.23
C ARG A 86 -2.07 -5.05 -8.85
N TYR A 87 -3.18 -5.67 -8.44
CA TYR A 87 -3.26 -6.45 -7.22
C TYR A 87 -3.39 -7.92 -7.62
N HIS A 88 -2.40 -8.74 -7.24
CA HIS A 88 -2.22 -10.15 -7.64
C HIS A 88 -2.16 -10.36 -9.15
N PHE A 89 -2.76 -11.45 -9.64
CA PHE A 89 -2.86 -11.83 -11.05
C PHE A 89 -4.08 -11.19 -11.74
N PHE A 90 -4.82 -10.32 -11.05
CA PHE A 90 -6.00 -9.67 -11.63
C PHE A 90 -5.57 -8.55 -12.61
N GLU A 91 -6.39 -8.35 -13.65
CA GLU A 91 -6.22 -7.26 -14.63
C GLU A 91 -6.21 -5.88 -13.95
N GLU A 92 -5.70 -4.86 -14.65
CA GLU A 92 -5.54 -3.48 -14.13
C GLU A 92 -6.79 -2.97 -13.40
N CYS A 93 -6.63 -2.56 -12.14
CA CYS A 93 -7.73 -2.26 -11.22
C CYS A 93 -7.88 -0.76 -10.91
N TRP A 94 -7.10 0.10 -11.58
CA TRP A 94 -6.95 1.50 -11.22
C TRP A 94 -8.25 2.29 -11.41
N GLN A 95 -8.73 2.92 -10.34
CA GLN A 95 -9.92 3.78 -10.29
C GLN A 95 -9.56 5.12 -9.63
N ASP A 96 -8.45 5.73 -10.04
CA ASP A 96 -7.99 7.07 -9.64
C ASP A 96 -7.63 7.27 -8.15
N ASP A 97 -7.92 6.31 -7.27
CA ASP A 97 -7.48 6.29 -5.87
C ASP A 97 -6.81 4.95 -5.48
N LEU A 98 -5.58 5.05 -4.96
CA LEU A 98 -4.72 3.89 -4.63
C LEU A 98 -5.26 3.09 -3.45
N ASN A 99 -5.67 3.78 -2.39
CA ASN A 99 -6.16 3.10 -1.20
C ASN A 99 -7.49 2.39 -1.46
N THR A 100 -8.41 3.02 -2.19
CA THR A 100 -9.69 2.44 -2.59
C THR A 100 -9.47 1.21 -3.46
N THR A 101 -8.54 1.28 -4.41
CA THR A 101 -8.18 0.15 -5.28
C THR A 101 -7.69 -1.05 -4.46
N ILE A 102 -6.74 -0.84 -3.55
CA ILE A 102 -6.19 -1.90 -2.68
C ILE A 102 -7.28 -2.47 -1.77
N ARG A 103 -8.05 -1.61 -1.11
CA ARG A 103 -9.09 -2.04 -0.17
C ARG A 103 -10.17 -2.86 -0.86
N LYS A 104 -10.62 -2.45 -2.04
CA LYS A 104 -11.60 -3.19 -2.84
C LYS A 104 -11.10 -4.60 -3.17
N LYS A 105 -9.83 -4.70 -3.59
CA LYS A 105 -9.22 -5.99 -3.97
C LYS A 105 -8.99 -6.90 -2.78
N PHE A 106 -8.52 -6.35 -1.65
CA PHE A 106 -8.44 -7.08 -0.39
C PHE A 106 -9.79 -7.68 0.02
N MET A 107 -10.87 -6.91 -0.05
CA MET A 107 -12.23 -7.39 0.27
C MET A 107 -12.74 -8.45 -0.72
N GLU A 108 -12.49 -8.26 -2.03
CA GLU A 108 -12.81 -9.27 -3.05
C GLU A 108 -12.10 -10.59 -2.75
N GLN A 109 -10.80 -10.56 -2.48
CA GLN A 109 -10.02 -11.74 -2.11
C GLN A 109 -10.55 -12.41 -0.84
N ALA A 110 -10.76 -11.65 0.24
CA ALA A 110 -11.30 -12.17 1.49
C ALA A 110 -12.67 -12.85 1.29
N ARG A 111 -13.53 -12.31 0.41
CA ARG A 111 -14.81 -12.92 0.05
C ARG A 111 -14.62 -14.24 -0.71
N TYR A 112 -13.70 -14.30 -1.67
CA TYR A 112 -13.40 -15.55 -2.39
C TYR A 112 -12.89 -16.63 -1.42
N GLU A 113 -11.99 -16.28 -0.50
CA GLU A 113 -11.46 -17.20 0.50
C GLU A 113 -12.54 -17.70 1.46
N TRP A 114 -13.46 -16.82 1.90
CA TRP A 114 -14.58 -17.20 2.77
C TRP A 114 -15.55 -18.15 2.05
N ASN A 115 -15.94 -17.86 0.81
CA ASN A 115 -16.79 -18.74 0.01
C ASN A 115 -16.14 -20.10 -0.24
N ALA A 116 -14.83 -20.14 -0.51
CA ALA A 116 -14.08 -21.37 -0.71
C ALA A 116 -14.01 -22.26 0.55
N LYS A 117 -14.04 -21.65 1.76
CA LYS A 117 -14.14 -22.38 3.03
C LYS A 117 -15.53 -22.96 3.25
N LEU A 118 -16.59 -22.21 2.92
CA LEU A 118 -17.97 -22.70 3.02
C LEU A 118 -18.27 -23.89 2.10
N LEU A 119 -17.76 -23.86 0.87
CA LEU A 119 -17.96 -24.95 -0.10
C LEU A 119 -17.21 -26.25 0.26
N LYS A 120 -16.33 -26.19 1.27
CA LYS A 120 -15.57 -27.34 1.79
C LYS A 120 -16.07 -27.82 3.16
N SER A 121 -17.16 -27.24 3.65
CA SER A 121 -17.86 -27.59 4.89
C SER A 121 -19.13 -28.37 4.59
#